data_AF-A0A2D9LQE3-F1
#
_entry.id   AF-A0A2D9LQE3-F1
#
_cell.length_a   1.000
_cell.length_b   1.000
_cell.length_c   1.000
_cell.angle_alpha   90.00
_cell.angle_beta   90.00
_cell.angle_gamma   90.00
#
_symmetry.space_group_name_H-M   'P 1'
#
loop_
_entity.id
_entity.type
_entity.pdbx_description
1 polymer ?
#
loop_
_entity_poly.entity_id
_entity_poly.type
_entity_poly.pdbx_seq_one_letter_code
_entity_poly.pdbx_strand_id
1 'polypeptide(L)'
;MTDKMANGILFIIAGLGSIAVYLVLGETGLLDKGHTEKIAAYALVTIPLAFMMARNVVRNTFIDAGLIIIVVGLSMGLVSDAINSAELSAESDSIGEAITWTAWSIMYLGIFITGIGYLRTTLFPKWLSGLLSVVSFVMFAYLAVLNGEQLSKNGEDIMGPLWMINSLVLVIVGIFTMVRKETDQTSKTEAG
;
A
#
# COMPACT_ATOMS: atom_id res chain seq x y z
N MET A 1 0.34 20.59 13.77
CA MET A 1 0.28 19.14 13.51
C MET A 1 1.68 18.58 13.70
N THR A 2 1.86 17.46 14.41
CA THR A 2 3.19 16.86 14.63
C THR A 2 3.54 15.89 13.49
N ASP A 3 4.82 15.58 13.30
CA ASP A 3 5.28 14.65 12.25
C ASP A 3 4.66 13.25 12.40
N LYS A 4 4.48 12.78 13.65
CA LYS A 4 3.81 11.51 13.91
C LYS A 4 2.33 11.53 13.55
N MET A 5 1.65 12.67 13.76
CA MET A 5 0.26 12.84 13.33
C MET A 5 0.16 12.82 11.82
N ALA A 6 1.04 13.56 11.13
CA ALA A 6 1.10 13.59 9.67
C ALA A 6 1.32 12.18 9.09
N ASN A 7 2.32 11.46 9.61
CA ASN A 7 2.63 10.10 9.17
C ASN A 7 1.46 9.12 9.42
N GLY A 8 0.83 9.21 10.60
CA GLY A 8 -0.35 8.39 10.90
C GLY A 8 -1.53 8.66 9.97
N ILE A 9 -1.78 9.91 9.63
CA ILE A 9 -2.80 10.30 8.63
C ILE A 9 -2.45 9.72 7.25
N LEU A 10 -1.18 9.77 6.83
CA LEU A 10 -0.76 9.17 5.55
C LEU A 10 -1.03 7.67 5.50
N PHE A 11 -0.77 6.93 6.59
CA PHE A 11 -1.13 5.51 6.66
C PHE A 11 -2.64 5.26 6.58
N ILE A 12 -3.46 6.14 7.16
CA ILE A 12 -4.92 6.04 7.07
C ILE A 12 -5.38 6.30 5.64
N ILE A 13 -4.84 7.32 4.96
CA ILE A 13 -5.15 7.60 3.55
C ILE A 13 -4.65 6.46 2.66
N ALA A 14 -3.49 5.87 2.96
CA ALA A 14 -2.95 4.73 2.24
C ALA A 14 -3.86 3.49 2.33
N GLY A 15 -4.55 3.30 3.45
CA GLY A 15 -5.51 2.21 3.63
C GLY A 15 -6.89 2.50 3.02
N LEU A 16 -7.43 3.71 3.22
CA LEU A 16 -8.85 4.00 2.92
C LEU A 16 -9.07 4.92 1.73
N GLY A 17 -8.04 5.63 1.27
CA GLY A 17 -8.20 6.74 0.33
C GLY A 17 -8.74 6.28 -1.02
N SER A 18 -8.14 5.26 -1.64
CA SER A 18 -8.63 4.70 -2.90
C SER A 18 -9.99 4.00 -2.73
N ILE A 19 -10.22 3.28 -1.63
CA ILE A 19 -11.53 2.68 -1.31
C ILE A 19 -12.62 3.75 -1.29
N ALA A 20 -12.38 4.86 -0.60
CA ALA A 20 -13.32 5.97 -0.52
C ALA A 20 -13.58 6.58 -1.90
N VAL A 21 -12.56 6.71 -2.75
CA VAL A 21 -12.72 7.20 -4.13
C VAL A 21 -13.60 6.27 -4.95
N TYR A 22 -13.33 4.96 -4.95
CA TYR A 22 -14.14 4.00 -5.71
C TYR A 22 -15.59 3.97 -5.24
N LEU A 23 -15.83 3.84 -3.93
CA LEU A 23 -17.20 3.71 -3.40
C LEU A 23 -18.00 5.01 -3.44
N VAL A 24 -17.38 6.15 -3.16
CA VAL A 24 -18.10 7.42 -3.01
C VAL A 24 -18.16 8.21 -4.31
N LEU A 25 -17.12 8.16 -5.13
CA LEU A 25 -17.00 8.99 -6.33
C LEU A 25 -17.17 8.19 -7.62
N GLY A 26 -16.65 6.95 -7.66
CA GLY A 26 -16.76 6.06 -8.82
C GLY A 26 -18.14 5.44 -8.96
N GLU A 27 -18.56 4.63 -7.98
CA GLU A 27 -19.82 3.87 -8.03
C GLU A 27 -21.08 4.74 -8.07
N THR A 28 -21.00 5.97 -7.52
CA THR A 28 -22.10 6.93 -7.56
C THR A 28 -22.27 7.60 -8.93
N GLY A 29 -21.31 7.41 -9.85
CA GLY A 29 -21.28 8.08 -11.15
C GLY A 29 -20.93 9.56 -11.09
N LEU A 30 -20.43 10.06 -9.95
CA LEU A 30 -19.96 11.44 -9.82
C LEU A 30 -18.72 11.72 -10.67
N LEU A 31 -17.90 10.68 -10.88
CA LEU A 31 -16.72 10.71 -11.75
C LEU A 31 -16.82 9.63 -12.82
N ASP A 32 -16.27 9.90 -14.00
CA ASP A 32 -15.99 8.84 -14.96
C ASP A 32 -14.84 7.93 -14.47
N LYS A 33 -14.68 6.78 -15.13
CA LYS A 33 -13.68 5.76 -14.78
C LYS A 33 -12.25 6.33 -14.78
N GLY A 34 -11.87 7.07 -15.82
CA GLY A 34 -10.53 7.66 -15.94
C GLY A 34 -10.21 8.65 -14.82
N HIS A 35 -11.18 9.50 -14.44
CA HIS A 35 -11.01 10.42 -13.32
C HIS A 35 -11.01 9.71 -11.96
N THR A 36 -11.83 8.66 -11.82
CA THR A 36 -11.87 7.82 -10.60
C THR A 36 -10.51 7.19 -10.35
N GLU A 37 -9.94 6.51 -11.36
CA GLU A 37 -8.63 5.87 -11.26
C GLU A 37 -7.51 6.88 -10.98
N LYS A 38 -7.53 8.04 -11.64
CA LYS A 38 -6.55 9.11 -11.42
C LYS A 38 -6.57 9.63 -9.97
N ILE A 39 -7.75 9.83 -9.39
CA ILE A 39 -7.85 10.32 -8.01
C ILE A 39 -7.51 9.21 -7.01
N ALA A 40 -7.92 7.96 -7.27
CA ALA A 40 -7.53 6.80 -6.48
C ALA A 40 -6.00 6.63 -6.46
N ALA A 41 -5.34 6.82 -7.62
CA ALA A 41 -3.88 6.80 -7.74
C ALA A 41 -3.20 7.82 -6.81
N TYR A 42 -3.71 9.05 -6.73
CA TYR A 42 -3.15 10.08 -5.84
C TYR A 42 -3.26 9.68 -4.36
N ALA A 43 -4.35 9.01 -3.98
CA ALA A 43 -4.48 8.45 -2.64
C ALA A 43 -3.46 7.32 -2.41
N LEU A 44 -3.27 6.41 -3.38
CA LEU A 44 -2.33 5.30 -3.27
C LEU A 44 -0.86 5.75 -3.16
N VAL A 45 -0.49 6.89 -3.74
CA VAL A 45 0.86 7.49 -3.55
C VAL A 45 1.18 7.79 -2.08
N THR A 46 0.17 7.89 -1.21
CA THR A 46 0.43 8.03 0.23
C THR A 46 1.05 6.78 0.88
N ILE A 47 0.95 5.59 0.25
CA ILE A 47 1.58 4.35 0.73
C ILE A 47 3.10 4.56 0.91
N PRO A 48 3.90 4.81 -0.15
CA PRO A 48 5.34 5.00 0.02
C PRO A 48 5.69 6.21 0.87
N LEU A 49 4.88 7.28 0.88
CA LEU A 49 5.12 8.44 1.73
C LEU A 49 5.00 8.10 3.22
N ALA A 50 3.99 7.33 3.62
CA ALA A 50 3.81 6.87 4.99
C ALA A 50 4.99 5.99 5.45
N PHE A 51 5.37 5.01 4.63
CA PHE A 51 6.52 4.15 4.90
C PHE A 51 7.83 4.93 4.95
N MET A 52 7.99 5.95 4.08
CA MET A 52 9.15 6.83 4.07
C MET A 52 9.26 7.66 5.35
N MET A 53 8.16 8.26 5.81
CA MET A 53 8.18 9.01 7.08
C MET A 53 8.47 8.10 8.27
N ALA A 54 7.94 6.88 8.28
CA ALA A 54 8.24 5.91 9.32
C ALA A 54 9.72 5.48 9.33
N ARG A 55 10.36 5.34 8.16
CA ARG A 55 11.80 5.02 8.06
C ARG A 55 12.69 6.10 8.65
N ASN A 56 12.26 7.36 8.61
CA ASN A 56 13.06 8.48 9.09
C ASN A 56 13.19 8.46 10.62
N VAL A 57 12.30 7.73 11.28
CA VAL A 57 12.32 7.50 12.73
C VAL A 57 13.27 6.36 13.09
N VAL A 58 13.17 5.22 12.39
CA VAL A 58 14.03 4.05 12.63
C VAL A 58 14.44 3.44 11.31
N ARG A 59 15.77 3.30 11.12
CA ARG A 59 16.37 2.79 9.89
C ARG A 59 16.86 1.35 10.06
N ASN A 60 16.63 0.54 9.03
CA ASN A 60 17.36 -0.70 8.80
C ASN A 60 17.21 -1.11 7.32
N THR A 61 18.10 -2.00 6.87
CA THR A 61 18.18 -2.44 5.47
C THR A 61 16.88 -3.04 4.93
N PHE A 62 16.06 -3.67 5.78
CA PHE A 62 14.78 -4.26 5.37
C PHE A 62 13.74 -3.17 5.10
N ILE A 63 13.64 -2.15 5.95
CA ILE A 63 12.75 -1.00 5.72
C ILE A 63 13.15 -0.27 4.43
N ASP A 64 14.45 -0.08 4.20
CA ASP A 64 14.95 0.60 3.00
C ASP A 64 14.70 -0.19 1.72
N ALA A 65 15.02 -1.49 1.73
CA ALA A 65 14.75 -2.38 0.60
C ALA A 65 13.25 -2.50 0.33
N GLY A 66 12.45 -2.69 1.39
CA GLY A 66 11.01 -2.77 1.30
C GLY A 66 10.39 -1.52 0.69
N LEU A 67 10.79 -0.32 1.13
CA LEU A 67 10.31 0.93 0.55
C LEU A 67 10.61 1.06 -0.95
N ILE A 68 11.83 0.69 -1.38
CA ILE A 68 12.19 0.73 -2.81
C ILE A 68 11.28 -0.21 -3.61
N ILE A 69 11.05 -1.43 -3.11
CA ILE A 69 10.17 -2.41 -3.76
C ILE A 69 8.72 -1.90 -3.82
N ILE A 70 8.21 -1.26 -2.76
CA ILE A 70 6.89 -0.61 -2.75
C ILE A 70 6.79 0.42 -3.87
N VAL A 71 7.78 1.31 -3.98
CA VAL A 71 7.79 2.37 -5.01
C VAL A 71 7.78 1.76 -6.41
N VAL A 72 8.61 0.73 -6.67
CA VAL A 72 8.65 0.04 -7.96
C VAL A 72 7.29 -0.59 -8.30
N GLY A 73 6.74 -1.42 -7.40
CA GLY A 73 5.47 -2.11 -7.65
C GLY A 73 4.30 -1.13 -7.80
N LEU A 74 4.22 -0.12 -6.95
CA LEU A 74 3.18 0.90 -7.04
C LEU A 74 3.27 1.69 -8.36
N SER A 75 4.46 2.14 -8.76
CA SER A 75 4.60 2.88 -10.03
C SER A 75 4.15 2.04 -11.23
N MET A 76 4.49 0.75 -11.27
CA MET A 76 3.98 -0.15 -12.31
C MET A 76 2.46 -0.32 -12.24
N GLY A 77 1.88 -0.42 -11.03
CA GLY A 77 0.45 -0.62 -10.83
C GLY A 77 -0.35 0.59 -11.29
N LEU A 78 0.12 1.80 -10.95
CA LEU A 78 -0.52 3.04 -11.39
C LEU A 78 -0.44 3.25 -12.91
N VAL A 79 0.65 2.82 -13.56
CA VAL A 79 0.73 2.80 -15.03
C VAL A 79 -0.31 1.83 -15.60
N SER A 80 -0.45 0.66 -14.97
CA SER A 80 -1.43 -0.36 -15.34
C SER A 80 -2.86 0.16 -15.29
N ASP A 81 -3.23 0.77 -14.16
CA ASP A 81 -4.56 1.35 -13.97
C ASP A 81 -4.80 2.47 -14.97
N ALA A 82 -3.80 3.31 -15.24
CA ALA A 82 -3.89 4.36 -16.25
C ALA A 82 -4.20 3.79 -17.65
N ILE A 83 -3.54 2.70 -18.05
CA ILE A 83 -3.78 2.01 -19.33
C ILE A 83 -5.22 1.47 -19.39
N ASN A 84 -5.64 0.71 -18.37
CA ASN A 84 -6.99 0.11 -18.29
C ASN A 84 -8.12 1.16 -18.20
N SER A 85 -7.82 2.32 -17.63
CA SER A 85 -8.77 3.43 -17.49
C SER A 85 -8.94 4.26 -18.75
N ALA A 86 -7.98 4.18 -19.67
CA ALA A 86 -7.98 4.96 -20.90
C ALA A 86 -8.84 4.34 -22.02
N GLU A 87 -9.24 3.07 -21.89
CA GLU A 87 -10.16 2.36 -22.79
C GLU A 87 -9.77 2.51 -24.28
N LEU A 88 -8.46 2.46 -24.56
CA LEU A 88 -7.90 2.73 -25.88
C LEU A 88 -8.22 1.62 -26.88
N SER A 89 -8.06 0.36 -26.46
CA SER A 89 -8.39 -0.84 -27.22
C SER A 89 -8.40 -2.07 -26.30
N ALA A 90 -8.99 -3.17 -26.76
CA ALA A 90 -8.99 -4.44 -26.03
C ALA A 90 -7.56 -5.00 -25.82
N GLU A 91 -6.66 -4.80 -26.79
CA GLU A 91 -5.25 -5.16 -26.64
C GLU A 91 -4.57 -4.32 -25.56
N SER A 92 -4.87 -3.02 -25.49
CA SER A 92 -4.37 -2.13 -24.43
C SER A 92 -4.80 -2.61 -23.05
N ASP A 93 -6.07 -2.98 -22.87
CA ASP A 93 -6.60 -3.49 -21.60
C ASP A 93 -5.91 -4.80 -21.20
N SER A 94 -5.66 -5.70 -22.16
CA SER A 94 -4.94 -6.95 -21.88
C SER A 94 -3.49 -6.74 -21.42
N ILE A 95 -2.82 -5.70 -21.93
CA ILE A 95 -1.47 -5.32 -21.50
C ILE A 95 -1.52 -4.79 -20.07
N GLY A 96 -2.49 -3.91 -19.78
CA GLY A 96 -2.69 -3.41 -18.42
C GLY A 96 -2.96 -4.55 -17.45
N GLU A 97 -3.95 -5.41 -17.69
CA GLU A 97 -4.20 -6.56 -16.81
C GLU A 97 -2.97 -7.44 -16.54
N ALA A 98 -2.13 -7.71 -17.56
CA ALA A 98 -0.90 -8.48 -17.38
C ALA A 98 0.11 -7.79 -16.45
N ILE A 99 0.22 -6.46 -16.53
CA ILE A 99 1.09 -5.66 -15.66
C ILE A 99 0.51 -5.58 -14.24
N THR A 100 -0.81 -5.38 -14.11
CA THR A 100 -1.54 -5.18 -12.85
C THR A 100 -1.16 -6.22 -11.81
N TRP A 101 -1.26 -7.51 -12.15
CA TRP A 101 -1.02 -8.59 -11.19
C TRP A 101 0.42 -8.62 -10.70
N THR A 102 1.38 -8.47 -11.60
CA THR A 102 2.81 -8.44 -11.27
C THR A 102 3.15 -7.21 -10.43
N ALA A 103 2.62 -6.06 -10.81
CA ALA A 103 2.89 -4.79 -10.16
C ALA A 103 2.40 -4.75 -8.71
N TRP A 104 1.14 -5.11 -8.48
CA TRP A 104 0.56 -5.15 -7.14
C TRP A 104 1.24 -6.22 -6.29
N SER A 105 1.58 -7.38 -6.88
CA SER A 105 2.36 -8.42 -6.19
C SER A 105 3.69 -7.87 -5.66
N ILE A 106 4.45 -7.17 -6.50
CA ILE A 106 5.71 -6.52 -6.11
C ILE A 106 5.47 -5.51 -4.98
N MET A 107 4.43 -4.68 -5.06
CA MET A 107 4.14 -3.71 -3.99
C MET A 107 3.93 -4.41 -2.65
N TYR A 108 3.11 -5.47 -2.61
CA TYR A 108 2.84 -6.23 -1.39
C TYR A 108 4.08 -6.98 -0.88
N LEU A 109 4.96 -7.45 -1.76
CA LEU A 109 6.29 -7.96 -1.38
C LEU A 109 7.09 -6.88 -0.65
N GLY A 110 7.07 -5.64 -1.13
CA GLY A 110 7.74 -4.52 -0.48
C GLY A 110 7.17 -4.21 0.91
N ILE A 111 5.84 -4.25 1.06
CA ILE A 111 5.16 -4.09 2.35
C ILE A 111 5.55 -5.21 3.30
N PHE A 112 5.62 -6.46 2.82
CA PHE A 112 6.05 -7.61 3.61
C PHE A 112 7.48 -7.46 4.14
N ILE A 113 8.42 -7.12 3.26
CA ILE A 113 9.83 -6.89 3.64
C ILE A 113 9.93 -5.72 4.64
N THR A 114 9.13 -4.67 4.47
CA THR A 114 9.06 -3.55 5.42
C THR A 114 8.50 -3.99 6.78
N GLY A 115 7.48 -4.86 6.79
CA GLY A 115 6.93 -5.47 7.99
C GLY A 115 7.97 -6.29 8.77
N ILE A 116 8.79 -7.09 8.06
CA ILE A 116 9.95 -7.78 8.65
C ILE A 116 10.93 -6.75 9.23
N GLY A 117 11.16 -5.65 8.52
CA GLY A 117 11.96 -4.54 9.01
C GLY A 117 11.45 -4.00 10.35
N TYR A 118 10.13 -3.80 10.51
CA TYR A 118 9.54 -3.35 11.76
C TYR A 118 9.58 -4.40 12.87
N LEU A 119 9.48 -5.69 12.55
CA LEU A 119 9.70 -6.77 13.53
C LEU A 119 11.08 -6.72 14.18
N ARG A 120 12.06 -6.10 13.52
CA ARG A 120 13.42 -5.93 14.02
C ARG A 120 13.65 -4.62 14.79
N THR A 121 12.61 -3.81 14.98
CA THR A 121 12.69 -2.53 15.71
C THR A 121 11.72 -2.47 16.87
N THR A 122 11.73 -1.38 17.63
CA THR A 122 10.75 -1.06 18.67
C THR A 122 9.72 -0.03 18.20
N LEU A 123 9.69 0.26 16.89
CA LEU A 123 8.85 1.30 16.30
C LEU A 123 7.36 1.02 16.51
N PHE A 124 6.98 -0.24 16.38
CA PHE A 124 5.62 -0.75 16.56
C PHE A 124 5.64 -1.98 17.48
N PRO A 125 4.52 -2.32 18.13
CA PRO A 125 4.36 -3.60 18.81
C PRO A 125 4.65 -4.76 17.85
N LYS A 126 5.34 -5.80 18.33
CA LYS A 126 5.75 -6.94 17.48
C LYS A 126 4.57 -7.61 16.78
N TRP A 127 3.42 -7.72 17.45
CA TRP A 127 2.22 -8.30 16.86
C TRP A 127 1.72 -7.49 15.65
N LEU A 128 1.83 -6.15 15.68
CA LEU A 128 1.37 -5.29 14.60
C LEU A 128 2.30 -5.36 13.39
N SER A 129 3.62 -5.37 13.63
CA SER A 129 4.61 -5.62 12.58
C SER A 129 4.47 -7.02 11.98
N GLY A 130 4.19 -8.02 12.81
CA GLY A 130 3.90 -9.39 12.38
C GLY A 130 2.64 -9.46 11.53
N LEU A 131 1.56 -8.79 11.96
CA LEU A 131 0.31 -8.72 11.21
C LEU A 131 0.50 -8.06 9.83
N LEU A 132 1.21 -6.92 9.77
CA LEU A 132 1.56 -6.26 8.52
C LEU A 132 2.34 -7.20 7.59
N SER A 133 3.30 -7.94 8.14
CA SER A 133 4.11 -8.89 7.37
C SER A 133 3.25 -10.03 6.81
N VAL A 134 2.46 -10.70 7.67
CA VAL A 134 1.69 -11.88 7.26
C VAL A 134 0.63 -11.52 6.23
N VAL A 135 -0.14 -10.46 6.46
CA VAL A 135 -1.25 -10.07 5.58
C VAL A 135 -0.74 -9.63 4.19
N SER A 136 0.35 -8.86 4.14
CA SER A 136 0.97 -8.47 2.88
C SER A 136 1.62 -9.66 2.16
N PHE A 137 2.23 -10.60 2.90
CA PHE A 137 2.77 -11.83 2.32
C PHE A 137 1.67 -12.70 1.69
N VAL A 138 0.53 -12.86 2.35
CA VAL A 138 -0.61 -13.62 1.80
C VAL A 138 -1.08 -13.01 0.49
N MET A 139 -1.22 -11.69 0.42
CA MET A 139 -1.62 -10.98 -0.81
C MET A 139 -0.56 -11.11 -1.91
N PHE A 140 0.71 -10.93 -1.57
CA PHE A 140 1.83 -11.16 -2.49
C PHE A 140 1.81 -12.59 -3.05
N ALA A 141 1.74 -13.60 -2.18
CA ALA A 141 1.77 -15.01 -2.57
C ALA A 141 0.55 -15.37 -3.43
N TYR A 142 -0.64 -14.85 -3.10
CA TYR A 142 -1.85 -15.03 -3.90
C TYR A 142 -1.66 -14.53 -5.33
N LEU A 143 -1.15 -13.29 -5.49
CA LEU A 143 -0.91 -12.69 -6.80
C LEU A 143 0.28 -13.32 -7.54
N ALA A 144 1.31 -13.77 -6.84
CA ALA A 144 2.53 -14.32 -7.44
C ALA A 144 2.38 -15.77 -7.93
N VAL A 145 1.52 -16.57 -7.29
CA VAL A 145 1.38 -18.01 -7.60
C VAL A 145 0.33 -18.26 -8.68
N LEU A 146 -0.72 -17.44 -8.73
CA LEU A 146 -1.81 -17.62 -9.68
C LEU A 146 -1.48 -16.99 -11.04
N ASN A 147 -1.94 -17.63 -12.11
CA ASN A 147 -1.87 -17.05 -13.44
C ASN A 147 -3.05 -16.10 -13.71
N GLY A 148 -2.99 -15.34 -14.82
CA GLY A 148 -4.02 -14.35 -15.17
C GLY A 148 -5.43 -14.94 -15.24
N GLU A 149 -5.62 -16.13 -15.81
CA GLU A 149 -6.95 -16.76 -15.90
C GLU A 149 -7.52 -17.11 -14.51
N GLN A 150 -6.69 -17.61 -13.61
CA GLN A 150 -7.08 -17.91 -12.23
C GLN A 150 -7.40 -16.63 -11.44
N LEU A 151 -6.62 -15.57 -11.67
CA LEU A 151 -6.84 -14.26 -11.05
C LEU A 151 -8.09 -13.58 -11.59
N SER A 152 -8.43 -13.69 -12.87
CA SER A 152 -9.67 -13.13 -13.41
C SER A 152 -10.90 -13.89 -12.92
N LYS A 153 -10.80 -15.22 -12.71
CA LYS A 153 -11.94 -16.04 -12.25
C LYS A 153 -12.20 -15.97 -10.75
N ASN A 154 -11.13 -15.89 -9.94
CA ASN A 154 -11.23 -15.88 -8.47
C ASN A 154 -10.90 -14.50 -7.88
N GLY A 155 -10.60 -13.52 -8.73
CA GLY A 155 -10.16 -12.18 -8.34
C GLY A 155 -11.22 -11.50 -7.52
N GLU A 156 -12.44 -11.38 -8.02
CA GLU A 156 -13.49 -10.60 -7.35
C GLU A 156 -13.83 -11.14 -5.95
N ASP A 157 -13.90 -12.46 -5.77
CA ASP A 157 -14.29 -13.09 -4.50
C ASP A 157 -13.22 -13.05 -3.41
N ILE A 158 -11.93 -12.98 -3.78
CA ILE A 158 -10.81 -13.10 -2.83
C ILE A 158 -9.94 -11.83 -2.80
N MET A 159 -9.69 -11.21 -3.94
CA MET A 159 -8.84 -10.01 -4.06
C MET A 159 -9.42 -8.84 -3.25
N GLY A 160 -10.72 -8.57 -3.40
CA GLY A 160 -11.40 -7.50 -2.66
C GLY A 160 -11.22 -7.66 -1.14
N PRO A 161 -11.59 -8.81 -0.55
CA PRO A 161 -11.34 -9.08 0.87
C PRO A 161 -9.87 -9.00 1.29
N LEU A 162 -8.94 -9.55 0.51
CA LEU A 162 -7.50 -9.49 0.85
C LEU A 162 -6.96 -8.06 0.83
N TRP A 163 -7.40 -7.26 -0.14
CA TRP A 163 -7.06 -5.85 -0.22
C TRP A 163 -7.62 -5.09 0.98
N MET A 164 -8.90 -5.30 1.33
CA MET A 164 -9.52 -4.69 2.52
C MET A 164 -8.79 -5.02 3.81
N ILE A 165 -8.34 -6.27 3.99
CA ILE A 165 -7.58 -6.67 5.19
C ILE A 165 -6.22 -5.93 5.22
N ASN A 166 -5.51 -5.84 4.10
CA ASN A 166 -4.27 -5.05 4.01
C ASN A 166 -4.52 -3.57 4.36
N SER A 167 -5.55 -2.97 3.78
CA SER A 167 -5.98 -1.60 4.05
C SER A 167 -6.29 -1.36 5.52
N LEU A 168 -7.01 -2.29 6.17
CA LEU A 168 -7.30 -2.20 7.60
C LEU A 168 -6.02 -2.24 8.43
N VAL A 169 -5.06 -3.08 8.08
CA VAL A 169 -3.77 -3.12 8.78
C VAL A 169 -3.02 -1.79 8.64
N LEU A 170 -3.03 -1.16 7.47
CA LEU A 170 -2.44 0.17 7.28
C LEU A 170 -3.13 1.23 8.16
N VAL A 171 -4.46 1.20 8.27
CA VAL A 171 -5.20 2.09 9.18
C VAL A 171 -4.77 1.87 10.63
N ILE A 172 -4.65 0.62 11.08
CA ILE A 172 -4.21 0.30 12.44
C ILE A 172 -2.77 0.80 12.65
N VAL A 173 -1.86 0.59 11.70
CA VAL A 173 -0.50 1.15 11.74
C VAL A 173 -0.52 2.68 11.85
N GLY A 174 -1.42 3.35 11.12
CA GLY A 174 -1.62 4.78 11.19
C GLY A 174 -2.06 5.25 12.58
N ILE A 175 -3.05 4.59 13.18
CA ILE A 175 -3.52 4.87 14.54
C ILE A 175 -2.36 4.71 15.54
N PHE A 176 -1.64 3.58 15.49
CA PHE A 176 -0.48 3.32 16.36
C PHE A 176 0.64 4.34 16.17
N THR A 177 0.84 4.83 14.95
CA THR A 177 1.83 5.88 14.66
C THR A 177 1.48 7.19 15.39
N MET A 178 0.20 7.57 15.44
CA MET A 178 -0.24 8.81 16.09
C MET A 178 -0.14 8.73 17.62
N VAL A 179 -0.47 7.57 18.20
CA VAL A 179 -0.51 7.39 19.67
C VAL A 179 0.81 6.94 20.26
N ARG A 180 1.83 6.63 19.44
CA ARG A 180 3.12 6.21 20.00
C ARG A 180 3.74 7.31 20.84
N LYS A 181 4.36 6.90 21.94
CA LYS A 181 5.26 7.75 22.72
C LYS A 181 6.52 8.00 21.92
N GLU A 182 7.11 9.18 22.08
CA GLU A 182 8.42 9.46 21.51
C GLU A 182 9.43 8.47 22.08
N THR A 183 10.08 7.72 21.18
CA THR A 183 11.19 6.83 21.54
C THR A 183 12.43 7.67 21.82
N ASP A 184 13.33 7.23 22.70
CA ASP A 184 14.62 7.91 22.97
C ASP A 184 15.53 8.10 21.73
N GLN A 185 15.14 7.57 20.57
CA GLN A 185 15.80 7.78 19.29
C GLN A 185 15.36 9.07 18.58
N THR A 186 14.14 9.58 18.83
CA THR A 186 13.71 10.88 18.29
C THR A 186 14.42 12.03 18.99
N SER A 187 14.70 11.92 20.31
CA SER A 187 15.41 12.97 21.08
C SER A 187 16.86 13.17 20.65
N LYS A 188 17.51 12.13 20.08
CA LYS A 188 18.87 12.25 19.54
C LYS A 188 18.94 12.92 18.17
N THR A 189 17.85 12.92 17.42
CA THR A 189 17.81 13.51 16.07
C THR A 189 17.54 15.02 16.12
N GLU A 190 16.89 15.51 17.17
CA GLU A 190 16.63 16.94 17.41
C GLU A 190 17.79 17.66 18.12
N ALA A 191 18.80 16.91 18.58
CA ALA A 191 19.97 17.44 19.31
C ALA A 191 21.22 17.59 18.42
N GLY A 192 21.08 17.47 17.09
CA GLY A 192 22.16 17.50 16.11
C GLY A 192 22.01 18.61 15.08
#